data_AF-A0A2A5QYZ7-F1
#
_entry.id   AF-A0A2A5QYZ7-F1
#
_cell.length_a   1.000
_cell.length_b   1.000
_cell.length_c   1.000
_cell.angle_alpha   90.00
_cell.angle_beta   90.00
_cell.angle_gamma   90.00
#
_symmetry.space_group_name_H-M   'P 1'
#
loop_
_entity.id
_entity.type
_entity.pdbx_description
1 polymer ?
#
loop_
_entity_poly.entity_id
_entity_poly.type
_entity_poly.pdbx_seq_one_letter_code
_entity_poly.pdbx_strand_id
1 'polypeptide(L)'
;MLLNGTGDVIDDYEYPATTEELIDDHGDRTLELPNGSETVGDVLARLESETFETAEDARFAVYSAVSDKAVGRVGYSDRDPTPVGSPYSPDAVSF
;
A
#
# COMPACT_ATOMS: atom_id res chain seq x y z
N MET A 1 -0.64 1.68 -7.90
CA MET A 1 -1.19 0.99 -6.73
C MET A 1 -2.70 0.94 -6.91
N LEU A 2 -3.30 -0.23 -7.17
CA LEU A 2 -4.75 -0.36 -7.30
C LEU A 2 -5.27 -0.92 -5.98
N LEU A 3 -5.75 -0.03 -5.11
CA LEU A 3 -6.61 -0.46 -4.01
C LEU A 3 -7.91 -0.92 -4.68
N ASN A 4 -8.14 -2.21 -4.88
CA ASN A 4 -9.33 -2.78 -5.55
C ASN A 4 -10.65 -2.41 -4.85
N GLY A 5 -11.10 -1.15 -4.98
CA GLY A 5 -12.26 -0.62 -4.29
C GLY A 5 -12.05 -0.38 -2.80
N THR A 6 -10.92 -0.76 -2.18
CA THR A 6 -10.68 -0.43 -0.76
C THR A 6 -10.55 1.08 -0.54
N GLY A 7 -10.00 1.80 -1.53
CA GLY A 7 -9.98 3.26 -1.50
C GLY A 7 -11.40 3.83 -1.41
N ASP A 8 -12.31 3.36 -2.27
CA ASP A 8 -13.72 3.75 -2.25
C ASP A 8 -14.42 3.38 -0.94
N VAL A 9 -14.11 2.22 -0.34
CA VAL A 9 -14.73 1.80 0.93
C VAL A 9 -14.34 2.71 2.08
N ILE A 10 -13.07 3.12 2.13
CA ILE A 10 -12.58 4.07 3.11
C ILE A 10 -13.19 5.46 2.84
N ASP A 11 -13.41 5.82 1.58
CA ASP A 11 -14.06 7.09 1.18
C ASP A 11 -15.56 7.11 1.53
N ASP A 12 -16.27 5.99 1.40
CA ASP A 12 -17.72 5.85 1.63
C ASP A 12 -18.07 5.59 3.11
N TYR A 13 -17.07 5.44 3.99
CA TYR A 13 -17.28 5.19 5.43
C TYR A 13 -17.73 6.45 6.19
N GLU A 14 -18.46 6.27 7.30
CA GLU A 14 -18.87 7.39 8.16
C GLU A 14 -17.75 7.79 9.14
N TYR A 15 -17.39 9.07 9.14
CA TYR A 15 -16.36 9.64 10.03
C TYR A 15 -16.97 10.57 11.08
N PRO A 16 -16.39 10.64 12.30
CA PRO A 16 -15.13 10.03 12.72
C PRO A 16 -15.22 8.52 12.99
N ALA A 17 -14.18 7.77 12.59
CA ALA A 17 -14.10 6.31 12.71
C ALA A 17 -12.79 5.88 13.36
N THR A 18 -12.82 4.83 14.18
CA THR A 18 -11.59 4.28 14.75
C THR A 18 -10.98 3.19 13.87
N THR A 19 -9.68 2.97 14.05
CA THR A 19 -8.96 1.87 13.41
C THR A 19 -9.62 0.52 13.70
N GLU A 20 -10.08 0.29 14.93
CA GLU A 20 -10.76 -0.95 15.33
C GLU A 20 -12.11 -1.12 14.64
N GLU A 21 -12.92 -0.06 14.51
CA GLU A 21 -14.19 -0.10 13.76
C GLU A 21 -13.98 -0.42 12.27
N LEU A 22 -12.98 0.20 11.64
CA LEU A 22 -12.62 -0.08 10.25
C LEU A 22 -12.14 -1.53 10.06
N ILE A 23 -11.44 -2.09 11.04
CA ILE A 23 -11.02 -3.50 11.03
C ILE A 23 -12.22 -4.43 11.22
N ASP A 24 -13.16 -4.10 12.11
CA ASP A 24 -14.33 -4.96 12.36
C ASP A 24 -15.27 -4.97 11.14
N ASP A 25 -15.50 -3.82 10.52
CA ASP A 25 -16.44 -3.69 9.40
C ASP A 25 -15.82 -4.11 8.06
N HIS A 26 -14.52 -3.83 7.87
CA HIS A 26 -13.84 -3.98 6.58
C HIS A 26 -12.52 -4.76 6.61
N GLY A 27 -12.15 -5.35 7.75
CA GLY A 27 -10.88 -6.06 7.93
C GLY A 27 -10.68 -7.27 7.01
N ASP A 28 -11.77 -7.97 6.65
CA ASP A 28 -11.74 -9.12 5.74
C ASP A 28 -11.45 -8.75 4.27
N ARG A 29 -11.45 -7.46 3.93
CA ARG A 29 -11.19 -7.04 2.55
C ARG A 29 -9.74 -7.27 2.18
N THR A 30 -9.54 -7.87 1.01
CA THR A 30 -8.22 -8.11 0.43
C THR A 30 -7.77 -6.92 -0.42
N LEU A 31 -6.61 -6.37 -0.06
CA LEU A 31 -5.83 -5.41 -0.83
C LEU A 31 -4.92 -6.18 -1.80
N GLU A 32 -5.08 -5.95 -3.10
CA GLU A 32 -4.10 -6.42 -4.07
C GLU A 32 -2.98 -5.38 -4.21
N LEU A 33 -1.77 -5.80 -3.88
CA LEU A 33 -0.54 -5.02 -3.95
C LEU A 33 0.26 -5.48 -5.19
N PRO A 34 1.15 -4.63 -5.74
CA PRO A 34 1.99 -4.97 -6.88
C PRO A 34 2.80 -6.25 -6.71
N ASN A 35 3.26 -6.54 -5.49
CA ASN A 35 4.10 -7.69 -5.16
C ASN A 35 3.41 -8.68 -4.21
N GLY A 36 2.08 -8.70 -4.15
CA GLY A 36 1.34 -9.68 -3.35
C GLY A 36 -0.05 -9.18 -2.94
N SER A 37 -0.71 -9.86 -2.00
CA SER A 37 -1.98 -9.42 -1.44
C SER A 37 -1.90 -9.37 0.07
N GLU A 38 -2.65 -8.46 0.69
CA GLU A 38 -2.72 -8.30 2.15
C GLU A 38 -4.15 -7.92 2.54
N THR A 39 -4.59 -8.13 3.78
CA THR A 39 -5.93 -7.70 4.20
C THR A 39 -5.90 -6.33 4.85
N VAL A 40 -7.00 -5.59 4.76
CA VAL A 40 -7.16 -4.28 5.43
C VAL A 40 -6.94 -4.42 6.92
N GLY A 41 -7.50 -5.48 7.53
CA GLY A 41 -7.32 -5.77 8.94
C GLY A 41 -5.85 -5.95 9.32
N ASP A 42 -5.07 -6.66 8.51
CA ASP A 42 -3.65 -6.91 8.77
C ASP A 42 -2.84 -5.60 8.65
N VAL A 43 -3.14 -4.78 7.63
CA VAL A 43 -2.48 -3.48 7.43
C VAL A 43 -2.81 -2.52 8.58
N LEU A 44 -4.08 -2.38 8.93
CA LEU A 44 -4.53 -1.51 10.02
C LEU A 44 -4.08 -2.02 11.40
N ALA A 45 -3.99 -3.33 11.61
CA ALA A 45 -3.46 -3.90 12.86
C ALA A 45 -1.97 -3.61 13.10
N ARG A 46 -1.23 -3.17 12.07
CA ARG A 46 0.15 -2.67 12.24
C ARG A 46 0.21 -1.22 12.73
N LEU A 47 -0.88 -0.47 12.55
CA LEU A 47 -1.00 0.89 13.07
C LEU A 47 -1.41 0.85 14.53
N GLU A 48 -1.11 1.93 15.25
CA GLU A 48 -1.66 2.13 16.58
C GLU A 48 -3.14 2.48 16.48
N SER A 49 -3.95 2.13 17.49
CA SER A 49 -5.37 2.50 17.50
C SER A 49 -5.52 4.02 17.50
N GLU A 50 -5.93 4.57 16.35
CA GLU A 50 -6.20 5.99 16.16
C GLU A 50 -7.61 6.23 15.64
N THR A 51 -8.08 7.47 15.85
CA THR A 51 -9.36 7.96 15.34
C THR A 51 -9.11 8.80 14.12
N PHE A 52 -9.70 8.39 13.00
CA PHE A 52 -9.67 9.14 11.75
C PHE A 52 -10.82 10.14 11.76
N GLU A 53 -10.50 11.42 11.57
CA GLU A 53 -11.52 12.47 11.44
C GLU A 53 -12.10 12.53 10.03
N THR A 54 -11.36 12.01 9.04
CA THR A 54 -11.74 12.07 7.63
C THR A 54 -11.34 10.79 6.88
N ALA A 55 -12.00 10.56 5.74
CA ALA A 55 -11.63 9.52 4.78
C ALA A 55 -10.19 9.65 4.30
N GLU A 56 -9.70 10.88 4.13
CA GLU A 56 -8.33 11.12 3.69
C GLU A 56 -7.33 10.65 4.75
N ASP A 57 -7.57 10.92 6.03
CA ASP A 57 -6.72 10.44 7.14
C ASP A 57 -6.64 8.91 7.16
N ALA A 58 -7.78 8.22 7.11
CA ALA A 58 -7.81 6.77 7.09
C ALA A 58 -7.08 6.19 5.86
N ARG A 59 -7.22 6.84 4.69
CA ARG A 59 -6.53 6.42 3.48
C ARG A 59 -5.01 6.61 3.59
N PHE A 60 -4.56 7.73 4.16
CA PHE A 60 -3.15 8.01 4.39
C PHE A 60 -2.53 7.04 5.39
N ALA A 61 -3.27 6.69 6.44
CA ALA A 61 -2.86 5.68 7.40
C ALA A 61 -2.66 4.32 6.72
N VAL A 62 -3.63 3.86 5.91
CA VAL A 62 -3.50 2.62 5.12
C VAL A 62 -2.28 2.69 4.18
N TYR A 63 -2.06 3.80 3.48
CA TYR A 63 -0.88 3.96 2.62
C TYR A 63 0.45 3.96 3.37
N SER A 64 0.46 4.43 4.61
CA SER A 64 1.67 4.45 5.45
C SER A 64 1.94 3.08 6.07
N ALA A 65 0.90 2.28 6.27
CA ALA A 65 0.96 0.97 6.93
C ALA A 65 1.17 -0.21 5.98
N VAL A 66 0.87 -0.06 4.68
CA VAL A 66 1.10 -1.13 3.70
C VAL A 66 2.58 -1.52 3.66
N SER A 67 2.83 -2.83 3.66
CA SER A 67 4.18 -3.41 3.60
C SER A 67 4.93 -3.06 2.31
N ASP A 68 6.23 -3.37 2.23
CA ASP A 68 7.08 -3.24 1.02
C ASP A 68 6.48 -3.93 -0.22
N LYS A 69 5.53 -4.86 -0.05
CA LYS A 69 4.73 -5.45 -1.13
C LYS A 69 3.94 -4.41 -1.95
N ALA A 70 3.67 -3.24 -1.36
CA ALA A 70 3.05 -2.08 -2.00
C ALA A 70 4.04 -1.25 -2.82
N VAL A 71 5.34 -1.33 -2.51
CA VAL A 71 6.38 -0.76 -3.36
C VAL A 71 6.36 -1.56 -4.66
N GLY A 72 6.25 -0.89 -5.80
CA GLY A 72 6.20 -1.54 -7.12
C GLY A 72 7.53 -2.18 -7.50
N ARG A 73 8.01 -1.94 -8.73
CA ARG A 73 9.36 -2.39 -9.10
C ARG A 73 10.40 -1.61 -8.29
N VAL A 74 11.04 -2.29 -7.35
CA VAL A 74 12.25 -1.81 -6.69
C VAL A 74 13.38 -1.74 -7.73
N GLY A 75 14.05 -0.58 -7.85
CA GLY A 75 15.22 -0.43 -8.72
C GLY A 75 14.96 0.06 -10.15
N TYR A 76 13.81 0.70 -10.45
CA TYR A 76 13.65 1.44 -11.70
C TYR A 76 14.48 2.73 -11.66
N SER A 77 15.78 2.63 -11.95
CA SER A 77 16.57 3.79 -12.32
C SER A 77 16.76 3.83 -13.84
N ASP A 78 15.72 4.29 -14.54
CA ASP A 78 15.80 4.70 -15.95
C ASP A 78 16.63 5.99 -16.13
N ARG A 79 17.08 6.58 -15.01
CA ARG A 79 17.78 7.86 -14.96
C ARG A 79 19.20 7.79 -14.38
N ASP A 80 19.64 6.67 -13.83
CA ASP A 80 21.06 6.48 -13.47
C ASP A 80 21.79 5.67 -14.55
N PRO A 81 22.86 6.21 -15.15
CA PRO A 81 23.79 5.35 -15.85
C PRO A 81 24.35 4.33 -14.83
N THR A 82 24.15 3.04 -15.09
CA THR A 82 24.75 1.97 -14.30
C THR A 82 26.24 2.23 -14.12
N PRO A 83 26.76 2.31 -12.89
CA PRO A 83 28.19 2.46 -12.65
C PRO A 83 28.97 1.31 -13.27
N VAL A 84 30.13 1.60 -13.86
CA VAL A 84 31.06 0.58 -14.35
C VAL A 84 31.41 -0.40 -13.20
N GLY A 85 31.02 -1.66 -13.36
CA GLY A 85 31.29 -2.74 -12.39
C GLY A 85 30.14 -3.20 -11.50
N SER A 86 28.89 -2.76 -11.73
CA SER A 86 27.74 -3.28 -11.00
C SER A 86 27.45 -4.77 -11.33
N PRO A 87 27.21 -5.64 -10.34
CA PRO A 87 26.82 -7.04 -10.58
C PRO A 87 25.37 -7.19 -11.08
N TYR A 88 24.58 -6.10 -11.08
CA TYR A 88 23.20 -6.05 -11.55
C TYR A 88 23.09 -5.39 -12.93
N SER A 89 23.95 -5.75 -13.88
CA SER A 89 23.76 -5.37 -15.28
C SER A 89 22.62 -6.21 -15.87
N PRO A 90 21.48 -5.63 -16.28
CA PRO A 90 20.53 -6.36 -17.11
C PRO A 90 21.22 -6.76 -18.42
N ASP A 91 20.96 -7.98 -18.90
CA ASP A 91 21.46 -8.45 -20.19
C ASP A 91 20.96 -7.47 -21.27
N ALA A 92 21.89 -6.91 -22.04
CA ALA A 92 21.59 -5.87 -23.01
C ALA A 92 20.81 -6.47 -24.19
N VAL A 93 19.48 -6.49 -24.10
CA VAL A 93 18.60 -6.86 -25.21
C VAL A 93 18.60 -5.71 -26.23
N SER A 94 19.30 -5.91 -27.34
CA SER A 94 19.20 -5.04 -28.52
C SER A 94 17.97 -5.44 -29.34
N PHE A 95 17.15 -4.46 -29.73
CA PHE A 95 16.13 -4.58 -30.77
C PHE A 95 16.69 -4.16 -32.12
#